data_AF-K2ABK4-F1
#
_entry.id   AF-K2ABK4-F1
#
_cell.length_a   1.000
_cell.length_b   1.000
_cell.length_c   1.000
_cell.angle_alpha   90.00
_cell.angle_beta   90.00
_cell.angle_gamma   90.00
#
_symmetry.space_group_name_H-M   'P 1'
#
loop_
_entity.id
_entity.type
_entity.pdbx_description
1 polymer ?
#
loop_
_entity_poly.entity_id
_entity_poly.type
_entity_poly.pdbx_seq_one_letter_code
_entity_poly.pdbx_strand_id
1 'polypeptide(L)'
;MAKTVSVDNKLKLGIIGCVVAIMTLTILEFPAPVGFETRPQDNVSMGWLFFFLTIVVTEIATIPLILKKPKLGSVFGIIAGSLNILQVIADQLHLMQPEVAPLGYTLLELAVATISIGLIYLSLQIKKQYE
;
A
#
# COMPACT_ATOMS: atom_id res chain seq x y z
N MET A 1 17.69 30.82 7.67
CA MET A 1 16.24 30.67 7.93
C MET A 1 15.71 29.56 7.02
N ALA A 2 15.32 28.41 7.57
CA ALA A 2 14.66 27.37 6.78
C ALA A 2 13.26 27.85 6.38
N LYS A 3 12.97 27.94 5.09
CA LYS A 3 11.61 28.22 4.59
C LYS A 3 10.70 27.08 5.05
N THR A 4 9.69 27.38 5.86
CA THR A 4 8.61 26.46 6.14
C THR A 4 7.79 26.27 4.87
N VAL A 5 8.03 25.18 4.16
CA VAL A 5 7.24 24.77 3.00
C VAL A 5 5.85 24.35 3.50
N SER A 6 4.84 25.16 3.20
CA SER A 6 3.44 24.84 3.49
C SER A 6 2.95 23.81 2.47
N VAL A 7 2.98 22.53 2.85
CA VAL A 7 2.45 21.44 2.01
C VAL A 7 0.93 21.52 1.94
N ASP A 8 0.40 21.43 0.72
CA ASP A 8 -1.04 21.42 0.44
C ASP A 8 -1.77 20.32 1.22
N ASN A 9 -2.78 20.70 2.00
CA ASN A 9 -3.61 19.79 2.77
C ASN A 9 -4.37 18.80 1.88
N LYS A 10 -4.72 19.17 0.63
CA LYS A 10 -5.37 18.25 -0.31
C LYS A 10 -4.45 17.09 -0.68
N LEU A 11 -3.15 17.33 -0.87
CA LEU A 11 -2.18 16.26 -1.15
C LEU A 11 -2.04 15.32 0.04
N LYS A 12 -1.98 15.86 1.27
CA LYS A 12 -1.93 15.05 2.49
C LYS A 12 -3.17 14.17 2.63
N LEU A 13 -4.35 14.75 2.44
CA LEU A 13 -5.62 14.01 2.49
C LEU A 13 -5.73 12.98 1.37
N GLY A 14 -5.23 13.27 0.18
CA GLY A 14 -5.15 12.30 -0.92
C GLY A 14 -4.28 11.09 -0.57
N ILE A 15 -3.11 11.31 0.02
CA ILE A 15 -2.23 10.22 0.50
C ILE A 15 -2.92 9.39 1.57
N ILE A 16 -3.54 10.04 2.56
CA ILE A 16 -4.30 9.34 3.61
C ILE A 16 -5.44 8.54 3.00
N GLY A 17 -6.18 9.11 2.04
CA GLY A 17 -7.25 8.44 1.33
C GLY A 17 -6.76 7.19 0.58
N CYS A 18 -5.63 7.28 -0.13
CA CYS A 18 -5.01 6.13 -0.78
C CYS A 18 -4.64 5.04 0.24
N VAL A 19 -3.98 5.38 1.35
CA VAL A 19 -3.60 4.41 2.38
C VAL A 19 -4.83 3.73 2.98
N VAL A 20 -5.86 4.50 3.35
CA VAL A 20 -7.10 3.95 3.90
C VAL A 20 -7.80 3.03 2.90
N ALA A 21 -7.82 3.41 1.61
CA ALA A 21 -8.40 2.59 0.56
C ALA A 21 -7.63 1.27 0.37
N ILE A 22 -6.30 1.31 0.33
CA ILE A 22 -5.47 0.10 0.23
C ILE A 22 -5.71 -0.82 1.43
N MET A 23 -5.63 -0.31 2.67
CA MET A 23 -5.91 -1.13 3.86
C MET A 23 -7.31 -1.75 3.83
N THR A 24 -8.31 -1.04 3.29
CA THR A 24 -9.67 -1.57 3.15
C THR A 24 -9.70 -2.72 2.14
N LEU A 25 -9.04 -2.56 0.98
CA LEU A 25 -8.91 -3.63 -0.02
C LEU A 25 -8.16 -4.83 0.55
N THR A 26 -7.08 -4.62 1.29
CA THR A 26 -6.33 -5.69 1.97
C THR A 26 -7.22 -6.51 2.92
N ILE A 27 -8.15 -5.87 3.64
CA ILE A 27 -9.12 -6.62 4.47
C ILE A 27 -10.05 -7.47 3.59
N LEU A 28 -10.45 -6.96 2.43
CA LEU A 28 -11.27 -7.72 1.48
C LEU A 28 -10.50 -8.85 0.79
N GLU A 29 -9.17 -8.79 0.76
CA GLU A 29 -8.29 -9.86 0.28
C GLU A 29 -8.10 -10.99 1.31
N PHE A 30 -8.60 -10.85 2.54
CA PHE A 30 -8.48 -11.93 3.53
C PHE A 30 -9.33 -13.17 3.15
N PRO A 31 -9.00 -14.34 3.72
CA PRO A 31 -9.78 -15.55 3.51
C PRO A 31 -11.26 -15.38 3.89
N ALA A 32 -12.13 -16.11 3.21
CA ALA A 32 -13.53 -16.26 3.63
C ALA A 32 -13.60 -16.71 5.11
N PRO A 33 -14.57 -16.20 5.91
CA PRO A 33 -15.71 -15.39 5.50
C PRO A 33 -15.46 -13.87 5.48
N VAL A 34 -14.23 -13.41 5.75
CA VAL A 34 -13.94 -11.97 5.89
C VAL A 34 -13.78 -11.31 4.52
N GLY A 35 -13.10 -11.99 3.59
CA GLY A 35 -12.83 -11.47 2.25
C GLY A 35 -13.08 -12.48 1.14
N PHE A 36 -12.46 -12.23 -0.01
CA PHE A 36 -12.66 -12.94 -1.27
C PHE A 36 -11.60 -14.00 -1.56
N GLU A 37 -10.58 -14.13 -0.72
CA GLU A 37 -9.58 -15.17 -0.90
C GLU A 37 -10.17 -16.55 -0.55
N THR A 38 -10.10 -17.46 -1.51
CA THR A 38 -10.60 -18.83 -1.37
C THR A 38 -9.49 -19.87 -1.43
N ARG A 39 -8.26 -19.46 -1.78
CA ARG A 39 -7.08 -20.32 -1.84
C ARG A 39 -6.61 -20.69 -0.41
N PRO A 40 -6.09 -21.91 -0.20
CA PRO A 40 -5.52 -22.34 1.06
C PRO A 40 -4.35 -21.46 1.52
N GLN A 41 -4.33 -21.06 2.79
CA GLN A 41 -3.28 -20.20 3.37
C GLN A 41 -2.23 -20.98 4.18
N ASP A 42 -2.38 -22.30 4.27
CA ASP A 42 -1.53 -23.22 5.02
C ASP A 42 -0.09 -23.32 4.47
N ASN A 43 0.11 -22.99 3.20
CA ASN A 43 1.39 -23.09 2.52
C ASN A 43 2.14 -21.74 2.35
N VAL A 44 1.64 -20.66 2.95
CA VAL A 44 2.30 -19.35 2.86
C VAL A 44 3.51 -19.30 3.79
N SER A 45 4.68 -18.99 3.24
CA SER A 45 5.93 -18.94 4.02
C SER A 45 5.95 -17.77 5.02
N MET A 46 6.71 -17.92 6.11
CA MET A 46 6.96 -16.84 7.07
C MET A 46 7.60 -15.59 6.44
N GLY A 47 8.34 -15.76 5.33
CA GLY A 47 8.90 -14.64 4.58
C GLY A 47 7.82 -13.74 3.98
N TRP A 48 6.75 -14.35 3.44
CA TRP A 48 5.60 -13.61 2.91
C TRP A 48 4.80 -12.92 3.99
N LEU A 49 4.63 -13.55 5.15
CA LEU A 49 4.03 -12.90 6.32
C LEU A 49 4.85 -11.68 6.77
N PHE A 50 6.18 -11.80 6.85
CA PHE A 50 7.03 -10.67 7.21
C PHE A 50 6.96 -9.53 6.19
N PHE A 51 6.92 -9.86 4.90
CA PHE A 51 6.74 -8.89 3.83
C PHE A 51 5.39 -8.15 3.95
N PHE A 52 4.30 -8.89 4.16
CA PHE A 52 2.98 -8.34 4.41
C PHE A 52 2.96 -7.39 5.63
N LEU A 53 3.53 -7.81 6.76
CA LEU A 53 3.61 -6.97 7.95
C LEU A 53 4.43 -5.69 7.70
N THR A 54 5.46 -5.78 6.88
CA THR A 54 6.27 -4.60 6.49
C THR A 54 5.44 -3.60 5.69
N ILE A 55 4.58 -4.07 4.77
CA ILE A 55 3.62 -3.22 4.04
C ILE A 55 2.70 -2.50 5.02
N VAL A 56 2.00 -3.26 5.86
CA VAL A 56 1.00 -2.74 6.82
C VAL A 56 1.63 -1.71 7.77
N VAL A 57 2.80 -2.00 8.33
CA VAL A 57 3.50 -1.05 9.22
C VAL A 57 3.87 0.23 8.48
N THR A 58 4.34 0.12 7.22
CA THR A 58 4.72 1.29 6.42
C THR A 58 3.50 2.16 6.08
N GLU A 59 2.37 1.55 5.74
CA GLU A 59 1.09 2.22 5.51
C GLU A 59 0.59 2.97 6.74
N ILE A 60 0.50 2.27 7.88
CA ILE A 60 0.06 2.86 9.14
C ILE A 60 0.99 4.00 9.55
N ALA A 61 2.31 3.84 9.37
CA ALA A 61 3.28 4.88 9.67
C ALA A 61 3.16 6.09 8.73
N THR A 62 2.74 5.90 7.47
CA THR A 62 2.56 6.97 6.48
C THR A 62 1.57 8.02 6.97
N ILE A 63 0.46 7.63 7.59
CA ILE A 63 -0.62 8.53 8.03
C ILE A 63 -0.14 9.59 9.05
N PRO A 64 0.40 9.24 10.23
CA PRO A 64 0.88 10.23 11.18
C PRO A 64 2.11 10.98 10.66
N LEU A 65 2.96 10.33 9.85
CA LEU A 65 4.15 10.97 9.29
C LEU A 65 3.78 12.03 8.26
N ILE A 66 2.81 11.80 7.37
CA ILE A 66 2.45 12.81 6.36
C ILE A 66 1.83 14.07 6.98
N LEU A 67 1.20 13.92 8.15
CA LEU A 67 0.65 15.03 8.91
C LEU A 67 1.74 15.80 9.69
N LYS A 68 2.65 15.09 10.39
CA LYS A 68 3.63 15.69 11.32
C LYS A 68 4.99 16.00 10.69
N LYS A 69 5.43 15.17 9.74
CA LYS A 69 6.75 15.23 9.08
C LYS A 69 6.60 14.91 7.58
N PRO A 70 6.00 15.80 6.77
CA PRO A 70 5.53 15.42 5.43
C PRO A 70 6.63 14.96 4.47
N LYS A 71 7.88 15.46 4.62
CA LYS A 71 9.04 14.94 3.88
C LYS A 71 9.32 13.46 4.15
N LEU A 72 9.19 13.02 5.40
CA LEU A 72 9.38 11.62 5.77
C LEU A 72 8.14 10.79 5.41
N GLY A 73 6.94 11.35 5.63
CA GLY A 73 5.69 10.71 5.26
C GLY A 73 5.59 10.43 3.76
N SER A 74 6.09 11.32 2.90
CA SER A 74 6.10 11.07 1.46
C SER A 74 7.05 9.94 1.06
N VAL A 75 8.21 9.81 1.72
CA VAL A 75 9.11 8.68 1.50
C VAL A 75 8.41 7.37 1.90
N PHE A 76 7.74 7.34 3.05
CA PHE A 76 6.97 6.18 3.50
C PHE A 76 5.83 5.84 2.54
N GLY A 77 5.10 6.83 2.03
CA GLY A 77 4.04 6.60 1.03
C GLY A 77 4.56 6.00 -0.27
N ILE A 78 5.74 6.45 -0.76
CA ILE A 78 6.38 5.85 -1.94
C ILE A 78 6.76 4.39 -1.66
N ILE A 79 7.36 4.12 -0.50
CA ILE A 79 7.76 2.76 -0.11
C ILE A 79 6.52 1.87 0.01
N ALA A 80 5.47 2.29 0.72
CA ALA A 80 4.22 1.55 0.86
C ALA A 80 3.59 1.20 -0.49
N GLY A 81 3.46 2.19 -1.39
CA GLY A 81 2.90 1.93 -2.73
C GLY A 81 3.79 0.98 -3.55
N SER A 82 5.10 1.09 -3.41
CA SER A 82 6.03 0.21 -4.13
C SER A 82 5.98 -1.23 -3.62
N LEU A 83 5.89 -1.42 -2.30
CA LEU A 83 5.77 -2.74 -1.69
C LEU A 83 4.44 -3.42 -2.04
N ASN A 84 3.33 -2.66 -2.08
CA ASN A 84 2.03 -3.19 -2.54
C ASN A 84 2.10 -3.66 -3.99
N ILE A 85 2.69 -2.88 -4.91
CA ILE A 85 2.85 -3.31 -6.30
C ILE A 85 3.70 -4.58 -6.39
N LEU A 86 4.77 -4.69 -5.60
CA LEU A 86 5.60 -5.89 -5.55
C LEU A 86 4.83 -7.10 -5.00
N GLN A 87 3.97 -6.90 -4.00
CA GLN A 87 3.08 -7.96 -3.49
C GLN A 87 2.15 -8.46 -4.59
N VAL A 88 1.45 -7.56 -5.29
CA VAL A 88 0.54 -7.92 -6.38
C VAL A 88 1.28 -8.70 -7.48
N ILE A 89 2.46 -8.23 -7.88
CA ILE A 89 3.28 -8.95 -8.88
C ILE A 89 3.68 -10.34 -8.36
N ALA A 90 4.08 -10.45 -7.10
CA ALA A 90 4.49 -11.73 -6.53
C ALA A 90 3.33 -12.73 -6.46
N ASP A 91 2.13 -12.28 -6.13
CA ASP A 91 0.95 -13.15 -6.10
C ASP A 91 0.53 -13.59 -7.51
N GLN A 92 0.47 -12.64 -8.46
CA GLN A 92 0.12 -12.92 -9.86
C GLN A 92 1.14 -13.81 -10.58
N LEU A 93 2.39 -13.85 -10.10
CA LEU A 93 3.43 -14.78 -10.56
C LEU A 93 3.45 -16.12 -9.80
N HIS A 94 2.47 -16.35 -8.93
CA HIS A 94 2.35 -17.56 -8.12
C HIS A 94 3.54 -17.81 -7.17
N LEU A 95 4.25 -16.74 -6.78
CA LEU A 95 5.39 -16.83 -5.85
C LEU A 95 4.92 -16.88 -4.39
N MET A 96 3.76 -16.28 -4.10
CA MET A 96 3.11 -16.31 -2.79
C MET A 96 2.27 -17.56 -2.61
N GLN A 97 1.49 -17.91 -3.64
CA GLN A 97 0.67 -19.11 -3.69
C GLN A 97 0.70 -19.72 -5.09
N PRO A 98 0.87 -21.05 -5.22
CA PRO A 98 0.97 -21.71 -6.52
C PRO A 98 -0.36 -21.71 -7.31
N GLU A 99 -1.47 -21.42 -6.64
CA GLU A 99 -2.82 -21.47 -7.20
C GLU A 99 -3.23 -20.16 -7.87
N VAL A 100 -4.02 -20.28 -8.92
CA VAL A 100 -4.57 -19.14 -9.64
C VAL A 100 -5.60 -18.43 -8.78
N ALA A 101 -5.41 -17.12 -8.60
CA ALA A 101 -6.35 -16.28 -7.87
C ALA A 101 -7.74 -16.29 -8.52
N PRO A 102 -8.82 -16.34 -7.74
CA PRO A 102 -10.17 -16.11 -8.24
C PRO A 102 -10.30 -14.72 -8.88
N LEU A 103 -11.17 -14.57 -9.88
CA LEU A 103 -11.37 -13.28 -10.57
C LEU A 103 -11.66 -12.11 -9.61
N GLY A 104 -12.47 -12.35 -8.57
CA GLY A 104 -12.77 -11.34 -7.56
C GLY A 104 -11.53 -10.84 -6.82
N TYR A 105 -10.61 -11.76 -6.48
CA TYR A 105 -9.34 -11.44 -5.85
C TYR A 105 -8.40 -10.69 -6.81
N THR A 106 -8.28 -11.16 -8.07
CA THR A 106 -7.48 -10.46 -9.10
C THR A 106 -7.94 -9.02 -9.33
N LEU A 107 -9.25 -8.76 -9.27
CA LEU A 107 -9.80 -7.40 -9.40
C LEU A 107 -9.45 -6.52 -8.19
N LEU A 108 -9.40 -7.09 -6.97
CA LEU A 108 -8.94 -6.38 -5.79
C LEU A 108 -7.46 -6.00 -5.92
N GLU A 109 -6.62 -6.94 -6.33
CA GLU A 109 -5.19 -6.68 -6.51
C GLU A 109 -4.92 -5.63 -7.59
N LEU A 110 -5.69 -5.64 -8.69
CA LEU A 110 -5.61 -4.59 -9.70
C LEU A 110 -5.97 -3.21 -9.12
N ALA A 111 -6.98 -3.15 -8.25
CA ALA A 111 -7.35 -1.93 -7.55
C ALA A 111 -6.24 -1.49 -6.58
N VAL A 112 -5.64 -2.41 -5.82
CA VAL A 112 -4.49 -2.14 -4.93
C VAL A 112 -3.32 -1.56 -5.72
N ALA A 113 -2.94 -2.18 -6.84
CA ALA A 113 -1.85 -1.70 -7.69
C ALA A 113 -2.15 -0.30 -8.25
N THR A 114 -3.38 -0.05 -8.71
CA THR A 114 -3.81 1.25 -9.25
C THR A 114 -3.74 2.35 -8.19
N ILE A 115 -4.27 2.09 -7.00
CA ILE A 115 -4.25 3.06 -5.89
C ILE A 115 -2.82 3.27 -5.40
N SER A 116 -1.98 2.23 -5.42
CA SER A 116 -0.56 2.32 -5.08
C SER A 116 0.23 3.23 -6.02
N ILE A 117 -0.06 3.19 -7.32
CA ILE A 117 0.48 4.17 -8.29
C ILE A 117 0.04 5.59 -7.93
N GLY A 118 -1.23 5.77 -7.57
CA GLY A 118 -1.76 7.06 -7.09
C GLY A 118 -1.05 7.55 -5.83
N LEU A 119 -0.83 6.67 -4.85
CA LEU A 119 -0.10 6.95 -3.62
C LEU A 119 1.33 7.40 -3.89
N ILE A 120 2.05 6.68 -4.77
CA ILE A 120 3.42 7.04 -5.18
C ILE A 120 3.41 8.41 -5.85
N TYR A 121 2.50 8.66 -6.79
CA TYR A 121 2.40 9.93 -7.50
C TYR A 121 2.20 11.10 -6.54
N LEU A 122 1.20 11.03 -5.65
CA LEU A 122 0.91 12.09 -4.69
C LEU A 122 2.08 12.31 -3.71
N SER A 123 2.72 11.22 -3.28
CA SER A 123 3.88 11.28 -2.40
C SER A 123 5.08 11.94 -3.08
N LEU A 124 5.32 11.66 -4.37
CA LEU A 124 6.34 12.33 -5.17
C LEU A 124 6.08 13.84 -5.30
N GLN A 125 4.82 14.25 -5.47
CA GLN A 125 4.47 15.69 -5.51
C GLN A 125 4.85 16.39 -4.21
N ILE A 126 4.64 15.76 -3.05
CA ILE A 126 5.07 16.33 -1.76
C ILE A 126 6.59 16.30 -1.64
N LYS A 127 7.26 15.21 -2.02
CA LYS A 127 8.73 15.09 -1.93
C LYS A 127 9.43 16.19 -2.72
N LYS A 128 8.96 16.50 -3.93
CA LYS A 128 9.50 17.58 -4.80
C LYS A 128 9.44 18.96 -4.16
N GLN A 129 8.54 19.20 -3.20
CA GLN A 129 8.46 20.50 -2.51
C GLN A 129 9.60 20.70 -1.49
N TYR A 130 10.38 19.65 -1.21
CA TYR A 130 11.48 19.65 -0.25
C TYR A 130 12.87 19.47 -0.89
N GLU A 131 12.92 19.44 -2.22
CA GLU A 131 14.14 19.46 -3.05
C GLU A 131 14.41 20.91 -3.50
#